data_AF-A0A453E1E8-F1
#
_entry.id   AF-A0A453E1E8-F1
#
_cell.length_a   1.000
_cell.length_b   1.000
_cell.length_c   1.000
_cell.angle_alpha   90.00
_cell.angle_beta   90.00
_cell.angle_gamma   90.00
#
_symmetry.space_group_name_H-M   'P 1'
#
loop_
_entity.id
_entity.type
_entity.pdbx_description
1 polymer ?
#
loop_
_entity_poly.entity_id
_entity_poly.type
_entity_poly.pdbx_seq_one_letter_code
_entity_poly.pdbx_strand_id
1 'polypeptide(L)'
;MSSEMREVVQELASLCATSVVSGRARDKAENFVMIENLHYAGNHGAEIKLIDETEAYEPAREYVPVINQARERLEEAIKEIKGASIEHKKFGISVHYRCVEK
;
A
#
# COMPACT_ATOMS: atom_id res chain seq x y z
N MET A 1 2.16 12.81 -9.18
CA MET A 1 2.95 13.89 -8.57
C MET A 1 3.39 14.82 -9.68
N SER A 2 3.37 16.15 -9.49
CA SER A 2 3.86 17.08 -10.53
C SER A 2 5.40 17.02 -10.65
N SER A 3 5.94 17.58 -11.73
CA SER A 3 7.39 17.71 -11.94
C SER A 3 8.04 18.54 -10.84
N GLU A 4 7.44 19.67 -10.49
CA GLU A 4 7.99 20.60 -9.49
C GLU A 4 8.06 19.94 -8.11
N MET A 5 7.01 19.21 -7.72
CA MET A 5 7.03 18.47 -6.46
C MET A 5 8.08 17.36 -6.44
N ARG A 6 8.29 16.70 -7.58
CA ARG A 6 9.33 15.65 -7.72
C ARG A 6 10.72 16.23 -7.50
N GLU A 7 11.02 17.36 -8.14
CA GLU A 7 12.30 18.04 -8.04
C GLU A 7 12.60 18.45 -6.59
N VAL A 8 11.61 19.05 -5.91
CA VAL A 8 11.77 19.43 -4.50
C VAL A 8 12.06 18.23 -3.60
N VAL A 9 11.35 17.11 -3.78
CA VAL A 9 11.58 15.89 -2.99
C VAL A 9 12.95 15.28 -3.30
N GLN A 10 13.38 15.31 -4.57
CA GLN A 10 14.68 14.83 -5.00
C GLN A 10 15.83 15.64 -4.37
N GLU A 11 15.68 16.97 -4.31
CA GLU A 11 16.65 17.88 -3.67
C GLU A 11 16.72 17.61 -2.15
N LEU A 12 15.57 17.50 -1.48
CA LEU A 12 15.52 17.16 -0.05
C LEU A 12 16.21 15.82 0.25
N ALA A 13 15.96 14.80 -0.56
CA ALA A 13 16.57 13.48 -0.43
C ALA A 13 18.11 13.49 -0.62
N SER A 14 18.67 14.51 -1.25
CA SER A 14 20.13 14.69 -1.37
C SER A 14 20.76 15.31 -0.12
N LEU A 15 19.96 15.98 0.72
CA LEU A 15 20.42 16.72 1.90
C LEU A 15 20.24 15.93 3.19
N CYS A 16 19.21 15.08 3.27
CA CYS A 16 18.95 14.25 4.45
C CYS A 16 18.16 12.99 4.11
N ALA A 17 18.19 12.02 5.04
CA ALA A 17 17.39 10.81 4.95
C ALA A 17 15.90 11.18 4.83
N THR A 18 15.27 10.75 3.74
CA THR A 18 13.90 11.15 3.38
C THR A 18 13.06 9.90 3.11
N SER A 19 11.83 9.90 3.62
CA SER A 19 10.90 8.76 3.52
C SER A 19 9.53 9.18 3.02
N VAL A 20 8.92 8.35 2.18
CA VAL A 20 7.52 8.46 1.77
C VAL A 20 6.69 7.49 2.60
N VAL A 21 5.68 8.00 3.30
CA VAL A 21 4.73 7.20 4.08
C VAL A 21 3.35 7.25 3.45
N SER A 22 2.77 6.09 3.15
CA SER A 22 1.48 6.00 2.46
C SER A 22 0.59 4.89 3.01
N GLY A 23 -0.73 5.13 3.00
CA GLY A 23 -1.74 4.09 3.19
C GLY A 23 -1.93 3.19 1.97
N ARG A 24 -1.33 3.54 0.83
CA ARG A 24 -1.29 2.70 -0.38
C ARG A 24 -0.24 1.60 -0.22
N ALA A 25 -0.36 0.53 -0.99
CA ALA A 25 0.69 -0.47 -1.11
C ALA A 25 2.03 0.19 -1.50
N ARG A 26 3.14 -0.33 -0.98
CA ARG A 26 4.47 0.28 -1.14
C ARG A 26 4.83 0.47 -2.62
N ASP A 27 4.63 -0.57 -3.43
CA ASP A 27 4.85 -0.57 -4.88
C ASP A 27 4.04 0.52 -5.61
N LYS A 28 2.77 0.71 -5.23
CA LYS A 28 1.92 1.79 -5.78
C LYS A 28 2.43 3.18 -5.39
N ALA A 29 2.96 3.34 -4.19
CA ALA A 29 3.57 4.60 -3.75
C ALA A 29 4.87 4.87 -4.52
N GLU A 30 5.75 3.87 -4.64
CA GLU A 30 7.00 3.94 -5.41
C GLU A 30 6.73 4.29 -6.87
N ASN A 31 5.78 3.61 -7.53
CA ASN A 31 5.42 3.88 -8.92
C ASN A 31 4.80 5.28 -9.14
N PHE A 32 4.20 5.87 -8.10
CA PHE A 32 3.66 7.22 -8.18
C PHE A 32 4.74 8.29 -7.99
N VAL A 33 5.67 8.05 -7.05
CA VAL A 33 6.74 9.00 -6.68
C VAL A 33 7.92 8.92 -7.64
N MET A 34 8.33 7.72 -8.04
CA MET A 34 9.48 7.38 -8.90
C MET A 34 10.73 8.22 -8.59
N ILE A 35 11.19 8.12 -7.35
CA ILE A 35 12.46 8.65 -6.86
C ILE A 35 13.18 7.49 -6.18
N GLU A 36 14.37 7.15 -6.63
CA GLU A 36 15.07 5.92 -6.20
C GLU A 36 15.78 6.08 -4.84
N ASN A 37 16.26 7.27 -4.50
CA ASN A 37 16.98 7.54 -3.25
C ASN A 37 16.04 7.94 -2.08
N LEU A 38 14.91 7.25 -1.95
CA LEU A 38 13.97 7.41 -0.83
C LEU A 38 13.72 6.09 -0.11
N HIS A 39 13.42 6.17 1.18
CA HIS A 39 12.77 5.05 1.89
C HIS A 39 11.27 5.07 1.64
N TYR A 40 10.64 3.91 1.60
CA TYR A 40 9.20 3.79 1.35
C TYR A 40 8.51 2.96 2.42
N ALA A 41 7.49 3.54 3.05
CA ALA A 41 6.58 2.85 3.96
C ALA A 41 5.17 2.80 3.33
N GLY A 42 4.74 1.60 2.93
CA GLY A 42 3.43 1.30 2.36
C GLY A 42 2.50 0.61 3.36
N ASN A 43 1.23 0.47 2.98
CA ASN A 43 0.18 -0.20 3.75
C ASN A 43 0.13 0.29 5.21
N HIS A 44 0.19 1.60 5.43
CA HIS A 44 0.21 2.22 6.76
C HIS A 44 1.42 1.78 7.63
N GLY A 45 2.55 1.44 7.00
CA GLY A 45 3.77 1.01 7.69
C GLY A 45 3.91 -0.51 7.85
N ALA A 46 2.98 -1.29 7.29
CA ALA A 46 3.10 -2.75 7.27
C ALA A 46 4.15 -3.27 6.26
N GLU A 47 4.64 -2.39 5.38
CA GLU A 47 5.77 -2.64 4.48
C GLU A 47 6.72 -1.46 4.54
N ILE A 48 7.97 -1.69 4.93
CA ILE A 48 9.01 -0.65 4.96
C ILE A 48 10.20 -1.13 4.14
N LYS A 49 10.60 -0.38 3.13
CA LYS A 49 11.79 -0.64 2.33
C LYS A 49 12.78 0.50 2.49
N LEU A 50 13.97 0.19 3.01
CA LEU A 50 15.10 1.11 3.05
C LEU A 50 15.87 1.05 1.73
N ILE A 51 16.63 2.10 1.42
CA ILE A 51 17.36 2.23 0.14
C ILE A 51 18.38 1.10 -0.03
N ASP A 52 19.10 0.80 1.05
CA ASP A 52 20.21 -0.15 1.06
C ASP A 52 19.76 -1.60 1.30
N GLU A 53 18.45 -1.84 1.43
CA GLU A 53 17.89 -3.16 1.71
C GLU A 53 17.17 -3.74 0.49
N THR A 54 17.48 -5.00 0.19
CA THR A 54 16.84 -5.75 -0.89
C THR A 54 15.44 -6.24 -0.50
N GLU A 55 15.24 -6.59 0.77
CA GLU A 55 13.98 -7.06 1.31
C GLU A 55 13.27 -5.94 2.07
N ALA A 56 11.94 -5.92 1.99
CA ALA A 56 11.13 -5.04 2.81
C ALA A 56 10.94 -5.66 4.21
N TYR A 57 10.98 -4.82 5.23
CA TYR A 57 10.52 -5.16 6.57
C TYR A 57 8.98 -5.26 6.58
N GLU A 58 8.49 -6.44 6.95
CA GLU A 58 7.06 -6.80 6.88
C GLU A 58 6.61 -7.43 8.20
N PRO A 59 6.36 -6.63 9.26
CA PRO A 59 6.08 -7.14 10.60
C PRO A 59 4.80 -7.99 10.64
N ALA A 60 3.88 -7.79 9.69
CA ALA A 60 2.61 -8.50 9.62
C ALA A 60 2.63 -9.72 8.67
N ARG A 61 3.81 -10.14 8.17
CA ARG A 61 3.93 -11.24 7.18
C ARG A 61 3.32 -12.55 7.65
N GLU A 62 3.41 -12.85 8.94
CA GLU A 62 2.82 -14.06 9.53
C GLU A 62 1.28 -14.09 9.46
N TYR A 63 0.62 -12.94 9.32
CA TYR A 63 -0.84 -12.84 9.25
C TYR A 63 -1.39 -12.96 7.82
N VAL A 64 -0.53 -12.96 6.79
CA VAL A 64 -0.97 -13.07 5.39
C VAL A 64 -1.88 -14.30 5.15
N PRO A 65 -1.60 -15.49 5.71
CA PRO A 65 -2.50 -16.64 5.55
C PRO A 65 -3.90 -16.42 6.13
N VAL A 66 -4.03 -15.80 7.31
CA VAL A 66 -5.35 -15.55 7.91
C VAL A 66 -6.11 -14.44 7.18
N ILE A 67 -5.38 -13.44 6.65
CA ILE A 67 -5.96 -12.41 5.78
C ILE A 67 -6.50 -13.05 4.51
N ASN A 68 -5.75 -13.94 3.84
CA ASN A 68 -6.25 -14.63 2.65
C ASN A 68 -7.51 -15.46 2.92
N GLN A 69 -7.58 -16.14 4.06
CA GLN A 69 -8.80 -16.86 4.46
C GLN A 69 -9.98 -15.90 4.72
N ALA A 70 -9.74 -14.76 5.35
CA ALA A 70 -10.76 -13.75 5.57
C ALA A 70 -11.27 -13.17 4.24
N ARG A 71 -10.36 -12.95 3.26
CA ARG A 71 -10.70 -12.50 1.90
C ARG A 71 -11.65 -13.47 1.24
N GLU A 72 -11.34 -14.76 1.22
CA GLU A 72 -12.17 -15.79 0.59
C GLU A 72 -13.56 -15.85 1.21
N ARG A 73 -13.65 -15.79 2.55
CA ARG A 73 -14.93 -15.77 3.26
C ARG A 73 -15.74 -14.52 2.93
N LEU A 74 -15.09 -13.36 2.85
CA LEU A 74 -15.74 -12.09 2.49
C LEU A 74 -16.21 -12.11 1.03
N GLU A 75 -15.40 -12.63 0.10
CA GLU A 75 -15.76 -12.77 -1.32
C GLU A 75 -17.04 -13.58 -1.50
N GLU A 76 -17.16 -14.72 -0.81
CA GLU A 76 -18.40 -15.50 -0.84
C GLU A 76 -19.56 -14.76 -0.16
N ALA A 77 -19.32 -14.12 0.99
CA ALA A 77 -20.37 -13.42 1.74
C ALA A 77 -20.97 -12.22 0.99
N ILE A 78 -20.20 -11.52 0.15
CA ILE A 78 -20.68 -10.35 -0.59
C ILE A 78 -21.13 -10.67 -2.02
N LYS A 79 -20.96 -11.91 -2.48
CA LYS A 79 -21.16 -12.32 -3.88
C LYS A 79 -22.51 -11.92 -4.47
N GLU A 80 -23.58 -12.04 -3.67
CA GLU A 80 -24.95 -11.72 -4.08
C GLU A 80 -25.33 -10.25 -3.85
N ILE A 81 -24.46 -9.45 -3.22
CA ILE A 81 -24.68 -8.03 -2.94
C ILE A 81 -24.23 -7.22 -4.16
N LYS A 82 -25.17 -6.90 -5.06
CA LYS A 82 -24.89 -6.08 -6.23
C LYS A 82 -24.29 -4.72 -5.84
N GLY A 83 -23.19 -4.35 -6.49
CA GLY A 83 -22.48 -3.10 -6.24
C GLY A 83 -21.47 -3.15 -5.08
N ALA A 84 -21.40 -4.24 -4.32
CA ALA A 84 -20.31 -4.48 -3.39
C ALA A 84 -19.07 -5.00 -4.13
N SER A 85 -17.88 -4.65 -3.66
CA SER A 85 -16.62 -5.20 -4.20
C SER A 85 -15.56 -5.31 -3.12
N ILE A 86 -14.55 -6.16 -3.37
CA ILE A 86 -13.41 -6.34 -2.48
C ILE A 86 -12.14 -5.81 -3.15
N GLU A 87 -11.38 -5.02 -2.40
CA GLU A 87 -9.99 -4.70 -2.68
C GLU A 87 -9.11 -5.50 -1.73
N HIS A 88 -8.31 -6.39 -2.29
CA HIS A 88 -7.30 -7.13 -1.55
C HIS A 88 -6.00 -6.33 -1.52
N LYS A 89 -5.51 -6.03 -0.31
CA LYS A 89 -4.17 -5.51 -0.03
C LYS A 89 -3.38 -6.62 0.66
N LYS A 90 -2.06 -6.61 0.51
CA LYS A 90 -1.19 -7.64 1.12
C LYS A 90 -1.44 -7.85 2.62
N PHE A 91 -1.69 -6.76 3.35
CA PHE A 91 -1.90 -6.75 4.80
C PHE A 91 -3.30 -6.30 5.21
N GLY A 92 -4.28 -6.33 4.30
CA GLY A 92 -5.63 -5.88 4.64
C GLY A 92 -6.64 -6.12 3.54
N ILE A 93 -7.92 -6.02 3.91
CA ILE A 93 -9.04 -6.20 2.99
C ILE A 93 -9.95 -5.00 3.15
N SER A 94 -10.40 -4.44 2.04
CA SER A 94 -11.41 -3.38 2.03
C SER A 94 -12.63 -3.85 1.26
N VAL A 95 -13.79 -3.85 1.91
CA VAL A 95 -15.09 -4.08 1.26
C VAL A 95 -15.67 -2.71 0.90
N HIS A 96 -15.81 -2.46 -0.40
CA HIS A 96 -16.40 -1.25 -0.92
C HIS A 96 -17.90 -1.45 -1.10
N TYR A 97 -18.71 -0.58 -0.51
CA TYR A 97 -20.18 -0.67 -0.55
C TYR A 97 -20.84 0.59 -1.14
N ARG A 98 -20.05 1.53 -1.68
CA ARG A 98 -20.54 2.82 -2.17
C ARG A 98 -21.59 2.69 -3.28
N CYS A 99 -21.54 1.61 -4.07
CA CYS A 99 -22.44 1.36 -5.20
C CYS A 99 -23.55 0.36 -4.88
N VAL A 100 -23.71 -0.03 -3.61
CA VAL A 100 -24.81 -0.91 -3.17
C VAL A 100 -26.09 -0.10 -3.07
N GLU A 101 -27.17 -0.59 -3.68
CA GLU A 101 -28.50 0.01 -3.58
C GLU A 101 -29.05 -0.12 -2.15
N LYS A 102 -29.76 0.90 -1.66
CA LYS A 102 -30.32 0.93 -0.30
C LYS A 102 -31.55 0.06 -0.16
#